data_AF-A0A8X6SZW5-F1
#
_entry.id   AF-A0A8X6SZW5-F1
#
_cell.length_a   1.000
_cell.length_b   1.000
_cell.length_c   1.000
_cell.angle_alpha   90.00
_cell.angle_beta   90.00
_cell.angle_gamma   90.00
#
_symmetry.space_group_name_H-M   'P 1'
#
loop_
_entity.id
_entity.type
_entity.pdbx_description
1 polymer ?
#
loop_
_entity_poly.entity_id
_entity_poly.type
_entity_poly.pdbx_seq_one_letter_code
_entity_poly.pdbx_strand_id
1 'polypeptide(L)'
;MKQCKEIGQSEPLKKIGSNQFNTIYPGCEDALGDDDEYFRCMARSIMISTTHQVGTAKMGDPKDPTTVVDPKLRVKNVKNLRVVDASIMPIIPGGNTNVPTMMVAEKASDIIKETIQCK
;
A
#
# COMPACT_ATOMS: atom_id res chain seq x y z
N MET A 1 14.12 -8.14 -3.43
CA MET A 1 15.40 -8.02 -4.16
C MET A 1 16.03 -9.37 -4.47
N LYS A 2 16.25 -10.28 -3.51
CA LYS A 2 16.72 -11.66 -3.77
C LYS A 2 15.93 -12.40 -4.84
N GLN A 3 14.61 -12.45 -4.70
CA GLN A 3 13.74 -13.11 -5.67
C GLN A 3 13.78 -12.42 -7.05
N CYS A 4 13.94 -11.09 -7.09
CA CYS A 4 14.14 -10.36 -8.36
C CYS A 4 15.47 -10.74 -9.02
N LYS A 5 16.54 -10.91 -8.22
CA LYS A 5 17.86 -11.40 -8.68
C LYS A 5 17.75 -12.82 -9.25
N GLU A 6 17.07 -13.72 -8.54
CA GLU A 6 16.80 -15.09 -9.00
C GLU A 6 16.01 -15.12 -10.31
N ILE A 7 14.89 -14.39 -10.38
CA ILE A 7 14.09 -14.27 -11.60
C ILE A 7 14.95 -13.71 -12.74
N GLY A 8 15.67 -12.62 -12.49
CA GLY A 8 16.58 -11.95 -13.45
C GLY A 8 17.67 -12.86 -14.01
N GLN A 9 18.10 -13.86 -13.25
CA GLN A 9 19.12 -14.85 -13.61
C GLN A 9 18.55 -16.18 -14.12
N SER A 10 17.22 -16.29 -14.24
CA SER A 10 16.57 -17.47 -14.81
C SER A 10 16.97 -17.66 -16.29
N GLU A 11 16.96 -18.92 -16.73
CA GLU A 11 17.34 -19.28 -18.11
C GLU A 11 16.58 -18.51 -19.20
N PRO A 12 15.25 -18.29 -19.10
CA PRO A 12 14.53 -17.49 -20.10
C PRO A 12 15.02 -16.05 -20.18
N LEU A 13 15.34 -15.41 -19.04
CA LEU A 13 15.80 -14.03 -19.03
C LEU A 13 17.26 -13.90 -19.47
N LYS A 14 18.12 -14.86 -19.14
CA LYS A 14 19.51 -14.90 -19.66
C LYS A 14 19.55 -15.00 -21.19
N LYS A 15 18.65 -15.78 -21.79
CA LYS A 15 18.56 -15.90 -23.27
C LYS A 15 18.28 -14.58 -23.99
N ILE A 16 17.65 -13.62 -23.32
CA ILE A 16 17.40 -12.27 -23.87
C ILE A 16 18.45 -11.23 -23.42
N GLY A 17 19.57 -11.68 -22.82
CA GLY A 17 20.66 -10.81 -22.40
C GLY A 17 20.46 -10.13 -21.03
N SER A 18 19.53 -10.61 -20.21
CA SER A 18 19.38 -10.12 -18.83
C SER A 18 20.66 -10.34 -18.04
N ASN A 19 21.15 -9.28 -17.40
CA ASN A 19 22.34 -9.29 -16.57
C ASN A 19 22.12 -8.40 -15.33
N GLN A 20 22.85 -8.67 -14.27
CA GLN A 20 22.85 -7.77 -13.11
C GLN A 20 23.59 -6.48 -13.43
N PHE A 21 23.11 -5.38 -12.87
CA PHE A 21 23.83 -4.13 -12.91
C PHE A 21 25.12 -4.27 -12.10
N ASN A 22 26.24 -3.88 -12.69
CA ASN A 22 27.54 -3.86 -12.02
C ASN A 22 27.73 -2.61 -11.16
N THR A 23 26.78 -1.67 -11.20
CA THR A 23 26.80 -0.45 -10.39
C THR A 23 26.48 -0.78 -8.95
N ILE A 24 27.43 -0.48 -8.07
CA ILE A 24 27.27 -0.61 -6.63
C ILE A 24 26.47 0.59 -6.11
N TYR A 25 25.52 0.35 -5.22
CA TYR A 25 24.73 1.43 -4.63
C TYR A 25 25.61 2.25 -3.67
N PRO A 26 25.67 3.60 -3.80
CA PRO A 26 26.50 4.43 -2.94
C PRO A 26 26.21 4.23 -1.46
N GLY A 27 27.25 4.01 -0.65
CA GLY A 27 27.15 3.75 0.78
C GLY A 27 26.87 2.28 1.14
N CYS A 28 26.88 1.38 0.17
CA CYS A 28 26.74 -0.08 0.37
C CYS A 28 27.96 -0.87 -0.12
N GLU A 29 29.10 -0.20 -0.33
CA GLU A 29 30.35 -0.80 -0.83
C GLU A 29 30.88 -1.89 0.11
N ASP A 30 30.81 -1.68 1.42
CA ASP A 30 31.31 -2.62 2.42
C ASP A 30 30.48 -3.91 2.53
N ALA A 31 29.24 -3.88 2.04
CA ALA A 31 28.32 -5.02 2.08
C ALA A 31 28.45 -5.95 0.86
N LEU A 32 29.40 -5.68 -0.05
CA LEU A 32 29.58 -6.47 -1.26
C LEU A 32 30.08 -7.89 -0.95
N GLY A 33 29.53 -8.87 -1.68
CA GLY A 33 29.86 -10.29 -1.52
C GLY A 33 28.86 -11.06 -0.65
N ASP A 34 28.04 -10.35 0.13
CA ASP A 34 26.89 -10.93 0.85
C ASP A 34 25.58 -10.30 0.34
N ASP A 35 24.77 -11.08 -0.38
CA ASP A 35 23.48 -10.62 -0.92
C ASP A 35 22.52 -10.12 0.16
N ASP A 36 22.51 -10.76 1.34
CA ASP A 36 21.61 -10.39 2.43
C ASP A 36 22.03 -9.06 3.05
N GLU A 37 23.32 -8.86 3.23
CA GLU A 37 23.86 -7.58 3.72
C GLU A 37 23.69 -6.46 2.71
N TYR A 38 24.03 -6.72 1.45
CA TYR A 38 23.93 -5.74 0.38
C TYR A 38 22.48 -5.30 0.14
N PHE A 39 21.54 -6.24 0.02
CA PHE A 39 20.14 -5.90 -0.17
C PHE A 39 19.51 -5.26 1.08
N ARG A 40 20.00 -5.55 2.28
CA ARG A 40 19.56 -4.84 3.49
C ARG A 40 20.03 -3.39 3.49
N CYS A 41 21.28 -3.13 3.11
CA CYS A 41 21.80 -1.78 2.94
C CYS A 41 20.98 -1.01 1.89
N MET A 42 20.82 -1.59 0.69
CA MET A 42 20.03 -0.99 -0.37
C MET A 42 18.60 -0.63 0.08
N ALA A 43 17.91 -1.55 0.77
CA ALA A 43 16.53 -1.32 1.22
C ALA A 43 16.38 -0.09 2.13
N ARG A 44 17.43 0.27 2.86
CA ARG A 44 17.46 1.47 3.70
C ARG A 44 17.82 2.73 2.91
N SER A 45 18.70 2.59 1.91
CA SER A 45 19.28 3.73 1.19
C SER A 45 18.48 4.18 -0.05
N ILE A 46 17.65 3.31 -0.63
CA ILE A 46 16.86 3.58 -1.85
C ILE A 46 15.37 3.83 -1.58
N MET A 47 14.98 4.06 -0.32
CA MET A 47 13.57 4.14 0.04
C MET A 47 12.87 5.28 -0.71
N ILE A 48 11.89 4.90 -1.54
CA ILE A 48 10.98 5.81 -2.21
C ILE A 48 9.55 5.49 -1.78
N SER A 49 8.74 6.53 -1.62
CA SER A 49 7.31 6.33 -1.38
C SER A 49 6.64 5.90 -2.68
N THR A 50 5.89 4.79 -2.64
CA THR A 50 5.03 4.35 -3.75
C THR A 50 3.69 5.10 -3.79
N THR A 51 3.53 6.18 -3.02
CA THR A 51 2.32 7.04 -3.01
C THR A 51 1.00 6.30 -2.73
N HIS A 52 1.05 5.23 -1.93
CA HIS A 52 -0.11 4.38 -1.58
C HIS A 52 -0.48 4.50 -0.09
N GLN A 53 -0.50 5.72 0.46
CA GLN A 53 -0.86 5.95 1.86
C GLN A 53 -2.35 5.64 2.12
N VAL A 54 -2.63 4.93 3.20
CA VAL A 54 -3.97 4.56 3.66
C VAL A 54 -4.04 4.55 5.19
N GLY A 55 -5.22 4.34 5.76
CA GLY A 55 -5.38 3.95 7.17
C GLY A 55 -5.38 5.08 8.21
N THR A 56 -5.20 6.34 7.80
CA THR A 56 -5.23 7.49 8.73
C THR A 56 -6.61 7.76 9.32
N ALA A 57 -7.68 7.27 8.70
CA ALA A 57 -9.05 7.25 9.22
C ALA A 57 -9.63 5.84 9.26
N LYS A 58 -8.83 4.87 9.74
CA LYS A 58 -9.11 3.42 9.77
C LYS A 58 -10.60 3.07 10.00
N MET A 59 -11.19 2.36 9.03
CA MET A 59 -12.48 1.69 9.14
C MET A 59 -12.34 0.39 9.94
N GLY A 60 -13.30 0.10 10.82
CA GLY A 60 -13.36 -1.19 11.50
C GLY A 60 -14.48 -1.29 12.53
N ASP A 61 -14.35 -2.21 13.49
CA ASP A 61 -15.31 -2.37 14.59
C ASP A 61 -15.44 -1.04 15.38
N PRO A 62 -16.65 -0.52 15.63
CA PRO A 62 -16.86 0.64 16.48
C PRO A 62 -16.27 0.51 17.90
N LYS A 63 -16.12 -0.71 18.41
CA LYS A 63 -15.53 -1.02 19.72
C LYS A 63 -13.99 -1.02 19.71
N ASP A 64 -13.35 -1.12 18.55
CA ASP A 64 -11.89 -0.99 18.44
C ASP A 64 -11.51 0.48 18.69
N PRO A 65 -10.66 0.79 19.69
CA PRO A 65 -10.26 2.17 19.98
C PRO A 65 -9.41 2.80 18.87
N THR A 66 -8.80 2.00 17.98
CA THR A 66 -7.98 2.49 16.87
C THR A 66 -8.78 2.85 15.62
N THR A 67 -10.08 2.57 15.58
CA THR A 67 -10.95 2.92 14.44
C THR A 67 -11.42 4.36 14.53
N VAL A 68 -11.54 5.00 13.37
CA VAL A 68 -12.04 6.37 13.21
C VAL A 68 -13.44 6.36 12.60
N VAL A 69 -13.66 5.48 11.61
CA VAL A 69 -14.98 5.28 10.99
C VAL A 69 -15.48 3.85 11.20
N ASP A 70 -16.80 3.70 11.24
CA ASP A 70 -17.46 2.39 11.29
C ASP A 70 -17.63 1.75 9.89
N PRO A 71 -18.16 0.51 9.77
CA PRO A 71 -18.36 -0.14 8.47
C PRO A 71 -19.40 0.55 7.56
N LYS A 72 -20.12 1.56 8.07
CA LYS A 72 -21.03 2.42 7.30
C LYS A 72 -20.37 3.78 7.00
N LEU A 73 -19.06 3.88 7.20
CA LEU A 73 -18.19 5.03 6.93
C LEU A 73 -18.50 6.26 7.80
N ARG A 74 -19.23 6.09 8.90
CA ARG A 74 -19.61 7.18 9.81
C ARG A 74 -18.46 7.44 10.78
N VAL A 75 -18.12 8.72 10.95
CA VAL A 75 -17.11 9.13 11.95
C VAL A 75 -17.65 8.88 13.35
N LYS A 76 -16.86 8.21 14.19
CA LYS A 76 -17.25 7.90 15.58
C LYS A 76 -17.54 9.17 16.36
N ASN A 77 -18.65 9.17 17.09
CA ASN A 77 -19.12 10.28 17.93
C ASN A 77 -19.43 11.59 17.19
N VAL A 78 -19.49 11.59 15.85
CA VAL A 78 -19.86 12.76 15.05
C VAL A 78 -21.09 12.43 14.21
N LYS A 79 -22.13 13.26 14.32
CA LYS A 79 -23.37 13.08 13.54
C LYS A 79 -23.18 13.61 12.13
N ASN A 80 -23.77 12.93 11.15
CA ASN A 80 -23.85 13.35 9.74
C ASN A 80 -22.49 13.61 9.07
N LEU A 81 -21.41 13.00 9.55
CA LEU A 81 -20.08 13.07 8.95
C LEU A 81 -19.60 11.69 8.54
N ARG A 82 -19.05 11.59 7.33
CA ARG A 82 -18.41 10.39 6.80
C ARG A 82 -17.05 10.73 6.19
N VAL A 83 -16.17 9.74 6.13
CA VAL A 83 -14.92 9.81 5.35
C VAL A 83 -14.99 8.77 4.25
N VAL A 84 -14.70 9.16 3.02
CA VAL A 84 -14.83 8.31 1.83
C VAL A 84 -13.62 8.55 0.91
N ASP A 85 -12.50 7.93 1.26
CA ASP A 85 -11.26 7.95 0.48
C ASP A 85 -10.35 6.79 0.93
N ALA A 86 -9.09 6.80 0.50
CA ALA A 86 -8.10 5.78 0.86
C ALA A 86 -7.77 5.72 2.36
N SER A 87 -7.98 6.80 3.11
CA SER A 87 -7.65 6.87 4.55
C SER A 87 -8.44 5.87 5.38
N ILE A 88 -9.61 5.42 4.90
CA ILE A 88 -10.45 4.47 5.62
C ILE A 88 -9.98 3.03 5.49
N MET A 89 -9.14 2.70 4.51
CA MET A 89 -8.67 1.33 4.31
C MET A 89 -7.75 0.90 5.48
N PRO A 90 -8.07 -0.17 6.24
CA PRO A 90 -7.30 -0.54 7.43
C PRO A 90 -5.92 -1.12 7.09
N ILE A 91 -5.74 -1.67 5.89
CA ILE A 91 -4.49 -2.25 5.39
C ILE A 91 -4.35 -1.83 3.92
N ILE A 92 -3.11 -1.60 3.46
CA ILE A 92 -2.82 -1.30 2.05
C ILE A 92 -3.29 -2.49 1.21
N PRO A 93 -4.17 -2.28 0.21
CA PRO A 93 -4.62 -3.36 -0.67
C PRO A 93 -3.47 -3.90 -1.53
N GLY A 94 -3.54 -5.16 -1.92
CA GLY A 94 -2.60 -5.75 -2.89
C GLY A 94 -2.83 -5.16 -4.28
N GLY A 95 -2.19 -4.04 -4.59
CA GLY A 95 -2.29 -3.36 -5.88
C GLY A 95 -2.30 -1.84 -5.75
N ASN A 96 -2.58 -1.14 -6.85
CA ASN A 96 -2.69 0.32 -6.87
C ASN A 96 -3.94 0.78 -6.12
N THR A 97 -3.80 1.76 -5.22
CA THR A 97 -4.89 2.24 -4.34
C THR A 97 -6.00 3.00 -5.05
N ASN A 98 -5.77 3.46 -6.28
CA ASN A 98 -6.75 4.22 -7.06
C ASN A 98 -8.06 3.45 -7.26
N VAL A 99 -7.99 2.22 -7.79
CA VAL A 99 -9.18 1.40 -8.06
C VAL A 99 -9.94 1.05 -6.77
N PRO A 100 -9.29 0.55 -5.70
CA PRO A 100 -9.95 0.38 -4.40
C PRO A 100 -10.63 1.65 -3.88
N THR A 101 -10.02 2.82 -4.04
CA THR A 101 -10.60 4.11 -3.61
C THR A 101 -11.87 4.44 -4.39
N MET A 102 -11.86 4.24 -5.72
CA MET A 102 -13.06 4.41 -6.54
C MET A 102 -14.17 3.44 -6.12
N MET A 103 -13.84 2.17 -5.85
CA MET A 103 -14.82 1.17 -5.40
C MET A 103 -15.37 1.48 -4.00
N VAL A 104 -14.55 2.04 -3.11
CA VAL A 104 -14.99 2.56 -1.81
C VAL A 104 -15.99 3.69 -2.02
N ALA A 105 -15.71 4.64 -2.92
CA ALA A 105 -16.61 5.74 -3.22
C ALA A 105 -17.94 5.27 -3.83
N GLU A 106 -17.89 4.30 -4.74
CA GLU A 106 -19.09 3.71 -5.35
C GLU A 106 -19.98 3.05 -4.29
N LYS A 107 -19.38 2.18 -3.46
CA LYS A 107 -20.11 1.53 -2.35
C LYS A 107 -20.64 2.55 -1.34
N ALA A 108 -19.88 3.60 -1.05
CA ALA A 108 -20.30 4.66 -0.14
C ALA A 108 -21.52 5.41 -0.67
N SER A 109 -21.59 5.66 -1.98
CA SER A 109 -22.74 6.29 -2.63
C SER A 109 -24.04 5.54 -2.33
N ASP A 110 -24.03 4.21 -2.46
CA ASP A 110 -25.18 3.37 -2.12
C ASP A 110 -25.55 3.46 -0.64
N ILE A 111 -24.56 3.35 0.26
CA ILE A 111 -24.80 3.46 1.72
C ILE A 111 -25.34 4.85 2.08
N ILE A 112 -24.93 5.91 1.38
CA ILE A 112 -25.44 7.27 1.60
C ILE A 112 -26.89 7.36 1.13
N LYS A 113 -27.20 6.90 -0.09
CA LYS A 113 -28.56 6.89 -0.65
C LYS A 113 -29.55 6.12 0.24
N GLU A 114 -29.15 4.97 0.78
CA GLU A 114 -29.96 4.20 1.74
C GLU A 114 -30.35 4.99 3.00
N THR A 115 -29.51 5.96 3.40
CA THR A 115 -29.73 6.75 4.62
C THR A 115 -30.39 8.10 4.39
N ILE A 116 -30.47 8.57 3.15
CA ILE A 116 -31.18 9.81 2.80
C ILE A 116 -32.64 9.46 2.56
N GLN A 117 -33.52 9.92 3.44
CA GLN A 117 -34.95 9.97 3.15
C GLN A 117 -35.25 11.24 2.36
N CYS A 118 -35.55 11.11 1.07
CA CYS A 118 -36.18 12.19 0.32
C CYS A 118 -37.59 12.37 0.89
N LYS A 119 -37.82 13.51 1.54
CA LYS A 119 -39.17 14.00 1.87
C LYS A 119 -39.78 14.65 0.63
#